data_AF-A0A3S0YPH2-F1
#
_entry.id   AF-A0A3S0YPH2-F1
#
_cell.length_a   1.000
_cell.length_b   1.000
_cell.length_c   1.000
_cell.angle_alpha   90.00
_cell.angle_beta   90.00
_cell.angle_gamma   90.00
#
_symmetry.space_group_name_H-M   'P 1'
#
loop_
_entity.id
_entity.type
_entity.pdbx_description
1 polymer ?
#
loop_
_entity_poly.entity_id
_entity_poly.type
_entity_poly.pdbx_seq_one_letter_code
_entity_poly.pdbx_strand_id
1 'polypeptide(L)'
;MTVMDPIAVTKAEIKIVLDPIVLSAVQWINKTATTADFTYDVFKDKDGSELETVNLQDSKVDVYVQIVAAQDSMVVIGNTGYIKVTLPQLIKIEKVDISSREGTIPYSALEIKAANPNATTINELEKINIEATLVAKVLKIVKDIVEAVIAEDYTITNNAHPGDYSKQQEVIILVKAKDTSKYISGKFAFKGYVKAIK
;
A
#
# COMPACT_ATOMS: atom_id res chain seq x y z
N MET A 1 8.07 5.80 13.00
CA MET A 1 7.62 6.61 11.85
C MET A 1 6.68 5.73 11.05
N THR A 2 5.41 6.11 10.94
CA THR A 2 4.46 5.50 10.02
C THR A 2 4.90 5.84 8.60
N VAL A 3 4.92 4.86 7.70
CA VAL A 3 5.22 5.09 6.29
C VAL A 3 4.04 5.88 5.70
N MET A 4 4.27 7.08 5.19
CA MET A 4 3.24 7.88 4.52
C MET A 4 2.78 7.17 3.24
N ASP A 5 1.47 7.10 3.06
CA ASP A 5 0.86 6.57 1.84
C ASP A 5 0.64 7.71 0.83
N PRO A 6 1.43 7.82 -0.26
CA PRO A 6 1.40 8.99 -1.14
C PRO A 6 0.06 9.17 -1.87
N ILE A 7 -0.79 8.15 -1.96
CA ILE A 7 -2.11 8.26 -2.59
C ILE A 7 -3.23 8.68 -1.62
N ALA A 8 -2.98 8.62 -0.32
CA ALA A 8 -3.98 8.87 0.72
C ALA A 8 -3.35 9.57 1.94
N VAL A 9 -2.64 10.67 1.68
CA VAL A 9 -2.00 11.47 2.74
C VAL A 9 -3.10 12.13 3.58
N THR A 10 -3.07 11.90 4.88
CA THR A 10 -4.06 12.40 5.83
C THR A 10 -3.77 13.83 6.26
N LYS A 11 -4.81 14.54 6.73
CA LYS A 11 -4.67 15.86 7.35
C LYS A 11 -3.62 15.87 8.47
N ALA A 12 -3.56 14.82 9.30
CA ALA A 12 -2.60 14.72 10.40
C ALA A 12 -1.15 14.66 9.91
N GLU A 13 -0.88 13.89 8.85
CA GLU A 13 0.46 13.81 8.24
C GLU A 13 0.89 15.14 7.63
N ILE A 14 -0.04 15.87 7.00
CA ILE A 14 0.23 17.21 6.48
C ILE A 14 0.60 18.17 7.61
N LYS A 15 -0.16 18.14 8.72
CA LYS A 15 0.10 19.02 9.87
C LYS A 15 1.49 18.80 10.48
N ILE A 16 1.95 17.56 10.59
CA ILE A 16 3.32 17.26 11.07
C ILE A 16 4.38 18.00 10.24
N VAL A 17 4.21 18.06 8.92
CA VAL A 17 5.15 18.74 8.02
C VAL A 17 4.99 20.27 8.09
N LEU A 18 3.74 20.76 8.26
CA LEU A 18 3.44 22.19 8.30
C LEU A 18 3.75 22.84 9.66
N ASP A 19 3.73 22.12 10.77
CA ASP A 19 3.94 22.65 12.12
C ASP A 19 5.14 23.62 12.23
N PRO A 20 6.38 23.22 11.84
CA PRO A 20 7.53 24.13 11.92
C PRO A 20 7.43 25.31 10.93
N ILE A 21 6.74 25.13 9.80
CA ILE A 21 6.58 26.17 8.76
C ILE A 21 5.59 27.23 9.24
N VAL A 22 4.46 26.81 9.80
CA VAL A 22 3.44 27.70 10.36
C VAL A 22 4.01 28.49 11.52
N LEU A 23 4.70 27.83 12.47
CA LEU A 23 5.39 28.54 13.56
C LEU A 23 6.37 29.59 13.02
N SER A 24 7.19 29.23 12.04
CA SER A 24 8.14 30.16 11.43
C SER A 24 7.44 31.35 10.77
N ALA A 25 6.31 31.12 10.09
CA ALA A 25 5.53 32.18 9.46
C ALA A 25 4.90 33.15 10.49
N VAL A 26 4.39 32.62 11.61
CA VAL A 26 3.88 33.45 12.72
C VAL A 26 5.02 34.23 13.37
N GLN A 27 6.17 33.59 13.59
CA GLN A 27 7.36 34.23 14.18
C GLN A 27 7.99 35.29 13.28
N TRP A 28 7.79 35.20 11.96
CA TRP A 28 8.20 36.24 11.03
C TRP A 28 7.44 37.55 11.27
N ILE A 29 6.19 37.47 11.70
CA ILE A 29 5.35 38.62 12.07
C ILE A 29 5.67 39.07 13.50
N ASN A 30 5.72 38.13 14.45
CA ASN A 30 6.08 38.41 15.82
C ASN A 30 7.03 37.34 16.38
N LYS A 31 8.30 37.72 16.52
CA LYS A 31 9.40 36.81 16.91
C LYS A 31 9.22 36.13 18.26
N THR A 32 8.39 36.68 19.16
CA THR A 32 8.15 36.10 20.48
C THR A 32 7.00 35.09 20.49
N ALA A 33 6.28 34.94 19.39
CA ALA A 33 5.18 33.99 19.29
C ALA A 33 5.68 32.54 19.38
N THR A 34 4.87 31.72 20.03
CA THR A 34 5.06 30.29 20.24
C THR A 34 3.84 29.53 19.76
N THR A 35 3.90 28.20 19.74
CA THR A 35 2.76 27.35 19.38
C THR A 35 1.60 27.43 20.37
N ALA A 36 1.78 28.02 21.55
CA ALA A 36 0.69 28.25 22.50
C ALA A 36 -0.17 29.45 22.09
N ASP A 37 0.37 30.37 21.30
CA ASP A 37 -0.28 31.65 20.97
C ASP A 37 -1.27 31.51 19.80
N PHE A 38 -1.32 30.35 19.14
CA PHE A 38 -2.21 30.12 18.01
C PHE A 38 -2.53 28.64 17.83
N THR A 39 -3.60 28.39 17.08
CA THR A 39 -3.93 27.10 16.49
C THR A 39 -4.03 27.25 14.98
N TYR A 40 -3.97 26.14 14.25
CA TYR A 40 -4.27 26.18 12.83
C TYR A 40 -4.94 24.89 12.38
N ASP A 41 -5.68 24.98 11.29
CA ASP A 41 -6.20 23.81 10.60
C ASP A 41 -6.00 23.91 9.08
N VAL A 42 -6.13 22.76 8.42
CA VAL A 42 -5.92 22.59 6.99
C VAL A 42 -7.24 22.21 6.30
N PHE A 43 -7.53 22.88 5.21
CA PHE A 43 -8.78 22.86 4.48
C PHE A 43 -8.55 22.52 3.00
N LYS A 44 -9.60 22.01 2.35
CA LYS A 44 -9.59 21.62 0.95
C LYS A 44 -9.58 22.84 0.02
N ASP A 45 -10.23 23.91 0.42
CA ASP A 45 -10.42 25.10 -0.40
C ASP A 45 -10.33 26.40 0.40
N LYS A 46 -10.42 27.51 -0.33
CA LYS A 46 -10.41 28.88 0.21
C LYS A 46 -11.67 29.26 0.98
N ASP A 47 -12.66 28.37 1.04
CA ASP A 47 -13.97 28.62 1.64
C ASP A 47 -14.13 27.84 2.97
N GLY A 48 -13.13 27.03 3.35
CA GLY A 48 -13.08 26.32 4.63
C GLY A 48 -13.67 24.92 4.60
N SER A 49 -13.81 24.31 3.42
CA SER A 49 -14.29 22.94 3.32
C SER A 49 -13.33 21.96 3.98
N GLU A 50 -13.89 20.91 4.59
CA GLU A 50 -13.11 19.85 5.23
C GLU A 50 -12.18 19.15 4.23
N LEU A 51 -10.94 18.94 4.68
CA LEU A 51 -9.94 18.15 3.96
C LEU A 51 -9.97 16.72 4.47
N GLU A 52 -10.27 15.77 3.57
CA GLU A 52 -10.17 14.33 3.85
C GLU A 52 -8.73 13.84 3.68
N THR A 53 -8.43 13.20 2.54
CA THR A 53 -7.09 12.73 2.16
C THR A 53 -6.66 13.36 0.84
N VAL A 54 -5.35 13.33 0.60
CA VAL A 54 -4.71 13.96 -0.55
C VAL A 54 -3.86 12.94 -1.29
N ASN A 55 -4.05 12.84 -2.60
CA ASN A 55 -3.19 12.05 -3.47
C ASN A 55 -2.04 12.94 -3.97
N LEU A 56 -0.85 12.75 -3.40
CA LEU A 56 0.39 13.43 -3.80
C LEU A 56 1.20 12.62 -4.82
N GLN A 57 0.74 11.44 -5.24
CA GLN A 57 1.45 10.60 -6.20
C GLN A 57 1.34 11.14 -7.63
N ASP A 58 0.16 11.62 -8.00
CA ASP A 58 -0.15 11.95 -9.40
C ASP A 58 0.22 13.39 -9.78
N SER A 59 0.16 14.31 -8.81
CA SER A 59 0.39 15.73 -9.03
C SER A 59 0.70 16.49 -7.74
N LYS A 60 1.03 17.78 -7.88
CA LYS A 60 1.02 18.72 -6.76
C LYS A 60 -0.42 19.00 -6.35
N VAL A 61 -0.66 19.15 -5.06
CA VAL A 61 -2.00 19.44 -4.54
C VAL A 61 -2.00 20.69 -3.70
N ASP A 62 -2.98 21.55 -3.95
CA ASP A 62 -3.20 22.76 -3.17
C ASP A 62 -4.09 22.46 -1.96
N VAL A 63 -3.63 22.87 -0.79
CA VAL A 63 -4.40 22.89 0.46
C VAL A 63 -4.44 24.30 1.01
N TYR A 64 -5.31 24.56 1.98
CA TYR A 64 -5.52 25.90 2.53
C TYR A 64 -5.39 25.90 4.04
N VAL A 65 -4.54 26.77 4.58
CA VAL A 65 -4.27 26.87 6.01
C VAL A 65 -4.95 28.09 6.59
N GLN A 66 -5.70 27.91 7.68
CA GLN A 66 -6.17 29.02 8.50
C GLN A 66 -5.50 28.96 9.86
N ILE A 67 -4.89 30.08 10.26
CA ILE A 67 -4.28 30.26 11.58
C ILE A 67 -5.22 31.14 12.40
N VAL A 68 -5.49 30.71 13.63
CA VAL A 68 -6.39 31.36 14.59
C VAL A 68 -5.60 31.65 15.86
N ALA A 69 -5.52 32.91 16.26
CA ALA A 69 -4.87 33.28 17.52
C ALA A 69 -5.56 32.60 18.71
N ALA A 70 -4.79 32.18 19.69
CA ALA A 70 -5.32 31.67 20.96
C ALA A 70 -6.05 32.81 21.69
N GLN A 71 -7.10 32.47 22.45
CA GLN A 71 -7.96 33.44 23.12
C GLN A 71 -7.20 34.30 24.14
N ASP A 72 -6.16 33.74 24.74
CA ASP A 72 -5.29 34.32 25.76
C ASP A 72 -3.93 34.79 25.19
N SER A 73 -3.73 34.70 23.88
CA SER A 73 -2.52 35.21 23.24
C SER A 73 -2.38 36.72 23.43
N MET A 74 -1.23 37.15 23.94
CA MET A 74 -0.87 38.56 24.08
C MET A 74 -0.04 39.09 22.89
N VAL A 75 0.38 38.21 21.97
CA VAL A 75 1.40 38.51 20.96
C VAL A 75 0.89 38.42 19.52
N VAL A 76 -0.19 37.66 19.29
CA VAL A 76 -0.91 37.58 18.02
C VAL A 76 -2.42 37.69 18.27
N ILE A 77 -3.15 38.28 17.32
CA ILE A 77 -4.61 38.49 17.42
C ILE A 77 -5.32 38.12 16.11
N GLY A 78 -6.60 37.75 16.25
CA GLY A 78 -7.48 37.47 15.11
C GLY A 78 -7.11 36.19 14.35
N ASN A 79 -7.59 36.10 13.12
CA ASN A 79 -7.46 34.93 12.27
C ASN A 79 -6.90 35.35 10.91
N THR A 80 -6.15 34.46 10.27
CA THR A 80 -5.81 34.63 8.86
C THR A 80 -7.02 34.34 7.98
N GLY A 81 -6.93 34.77 6.72
CA GLY A 81 -7.69 34.10 5.66
C GLY A 81 -7.17 32.67 5.41
N TYR A 82 -7.66 32.04 4.36
CA TYR A 82 -7.21 30.72 3.92
C TYR A 82 -5.96 30.85 3.04
N ILE A 83 -4.80 30.56 3.62
CA ILE A 83 -3.50 30.65 2.97
C ILE A 83 -3.30 29.43 2.09
N LYS A 84 -3.18 29.63 0.78
CA LYS A 84 -2.90 28.56 -0.18
C LYS A 84 -1.49 28.00 0.03
N VAL A 85 -1.38 26.69 0.23
CA VAL A 85 -0.12 25.93 0.34
C VAL A 85 -0.13 24.84 -0.71
N THR A 86 0.88 24.81 -1.58
CA THR A 86 1.02 23.76 -2.60
C THR A 86 1.93 22.66 -2.08
N LEU A 87 1.36 21.49 -1.81
CA LEU A 87 2.09 20.28 -1.46
C LEU A 87 2.80 19.73 -2.70
N PRO A 88 4.09 19.36 -2.60
CA PRO A 88 4.81 18.79 -3.73
C PRO A 88 4.27 17.39 -4.07
N GLN A 89 4.40 17.03 -5.35
CA GLN A 89 4.21 15.65 -5.78
C GLN A 89 5.29 14.77 -5.11
N LEU A 90 4.86 13.70 -4.44
CA LEU A 90 5.74 12.64 -3.98
C LEU A 90 6.06 11.70 -5.17
N ILE A 91 7.20 11.02 -5.11
CA ILE A 91 7.67 10.15 -6.20
C ILE A 91 6.53 9.27 -6.72
N LYS A 92 6.26 9.35 -8.03
CA LYS A 92 5.25 8.52 -8.69
C LYS A 92 5.63 7.05 -8.49
N ILE A 93 4.85 6.32 -7.69
CA ILE A 93 4.96 4.86 -7.60
C ILE A 93 4.27 4.31 -8.85
N GLU A 94 5.01 4.16 -9.95
CA GLU A 94 4.49 3.43 -11.09
C GLU A 94 4.35 1.95 -10.72
N LYS A 95 3.17 1.38 -10.91
CA LYS A 95 2.96 -0.07 -10.75
C LYS A 95 3.94 -0.79 -11.67
N VAL A 96 4.68 -1.73 -11.12
CA VAL A 96 5.54 -2.59 -11.94
C VAL A 96 4.71 -3.76 -12.47
N ASP A 97 4.72 -3.93 -13.79
CA ASP A 97 4.06 -5.07 -14.43
C ASP A 97 4.88 -6.35 -14.21
N ILE A 98 4.31 -7.31 -13.49
CA ILE A 98 4.94 -8.59 -13.17
C ILE A 98 4.85 -9.60 -14.32
N SER A 99 4.18 -9.28 -15.43
CA SER A 99 3.90 -10.21 -16.53
C SER A 99 5.13 -10.62 -17.32
N SER A 100 6.23 -9.88 -17.22
CA SER A 100 7.52 -10.23 -17.85
C SER A 100 8.21 -11.45 -17.21
N ARG A 101 7.70 -11.97 -16.08
CA ARG A 101 8.22 -13.18 -15.44
C ARG A 101 7.69 -14.44 -16.14
N GLU A 102 8.41 -14.92 -17.13
CA GLU A 102 8.36 -16.33 -17.50
C GLU A 102 9.49 -17.05 -16.76
N GLY A 103 9.14 -17.84 -15.75
CA GLY A 103 10.12 -18.54 -14.93
C GLY A 103 9.62 -19.91 -14.55
N THR A 104 10.45 -20.93 -14.79
CA THR A 104 10.30 -22.18 -14.06
C THR A 104 10.76 -21.90 -12.64
N ILE A 105 9.84 -21.81 -11.68
CA ILE A 105 10.26 -21.84 -10.28
C ILE A 105 10.85 -23.23 -10.05
N PRO A 106 12.10 -23.36 -9.59
CA PRO A 106 12.64 -24.65 -9.19
C PRO A 106 11.86 -25.11 -7.96
N TYR A 107 10.73 -25.77 -8.20
CA TYR A 107 9.81 -26.18 -7.17
C TYR A 107 9.96 -27.70 -6.96
N SER A 108 10.63 -28.05 -5.85
CA SER A 108 10.56 -29.37 -5.23
C SER A 108 9.10 -29.73 -4.92
N ALA A 109 8.63 -30.95 -5.19
CA ALA A 109 7.22 -31.34 -5.02
C ALA A 109 6.52 -30.70 -3.81
N LEU A 110 5.41 -30.00 -4.05
CA LEU A 110 4.45 -29.56 -3.04
C LEU A 110 3.73 -30.78 -2.49
N GLU A 111 3.85 -31.01 -1.20
CA GLU A 111 3.08 -32.05 -0.52
C GLU A 111 1.79 -31.45 0.05
N ILE A 112 0.64 -31.97 -0.39
CA ILE A 112 -0.66 -31.60 0.14
C ILE A 112 -1.28 -32.76 0.90
N LYS A 113 -1.98 -32.47 2.00
CA LYS A 113 -2.72 -33.50 2.74
C LYS A 113 -4.06 -33.78 2.06
N ALA A 114 -4.29 -35.05 1.71
CA ALA A 114 -5.53 -35.53 1.15
C ALA A 114 -6.03 -36.77 1.91
N ALA A 115 -7.33 -36.91 2.11
CA ALA A 115 -7.95 -38.07 2.73
C ALA A 115 -7.67 -39.36 1.93
N ASN A 116 -7.66 -39.23 0.60
CA ASN A 116 -7.29 -40.29 -0.34
C ASN A 116 -6.42 -39.71 -1.47
N PRO A 117 -5.09 -39.92 -1.45
CA PRO A 117 -4.20 -39.46 -2.51
C PRO A 117 -4.60 -39.92 -3.92
N ASN A 118 -5.23 -41.09 -4.06
CA ASN A 118 -5.67 -41.63 -5.35
C ASN A 118 -6.95 -40.96 -5.88
N ALA A 119 -7.64 -40.15 -5.07
CA ALA A 119 -8.87 -39.46 -5.41
C ALA A 119 -8.95 -38.12 -4.66
N THR A 120 -7.95 -37.27 -4.88
CA THR A 120 -7.87 -35.94 -4.27
C THR A 120 -8.98 -35.05 -4.82
N THR A 121 -9.69 -34.37 -3.92
CA THR A 121 -10.82 -33.51 -4.23
C THR A 121 -10.39 -32.08 -4.58
N ILE A 122 -11.28 -31.30 -5.20
CA ILE A 122 -11.00 -29.90 -5.52
C ILE A 122 -10.69 -29.06 -4.26
N ASN A 123 -11.43 -29.28 -3.16
CA ASN A 123 -11.21 -28.57 -1.90
C ASN A 123 -9.83 -28.85 -1.29
N GLU A 124 -9.28 -30.06 -1.52
CA GLU A 124 -7.92 -30.39 -1.08
C GLU A 124 -6.88 -29.73 -1.99
N LEU A 125 -7.14 -29.66 -3.30
CA LEU A 125 -6.27 -29.01 -4.27
C LEU A 125 -6.27 -27.48 -4.14
N GLU A 126 -7.37 -26.86 -3.71
CA GLU A 126 -7.42 -25.41 -3.45
C GLU A 126 -6.47 -25.00 -2.32
N LYS A 127 -6.10 -25.92 -1.41
CA LYS A 127 -5.11 -25.67 -0.35
C LYS A 127 -3.72 -25.38 -0.90
N ILE A 128 -3.41 -25.79 -2.13
CA ILE A 128 -2.17 -25.42 -2.82
C ILE A 128 -1.97 -23.90 -2.79
N ASN A 129 -3.04 -23.14 -3.05
CA ASN A 129 -3.01 -21.68 -3.20
C ASN A 129 -2.58 -20.95 -1.93
N ILE A 130 -2.74 -21.59 -0.78
CA ILE A 130 -2.44 -21.04 0.55
C ILE A 130 -1.32 -21.80 1.27
N GLU A 131 -0.65 -22.72 0.57
CA GLU A 131 0.47 -23.48 1.16
C GLU A 131 1.62 -22.52 1.50
N ALA A 132 2.09 -22.57 2.75
CA ALA A 132 2.99 -21.57 3.31
C ALA A 132 4.32 -21.45 2.53
N THR A 133 4.87 -22.58 2.07
CA THR A 133 6.12 -22.62 1.31
C THR A 133 5.96 -22.00 -0.07
N LEU A 134 4.84 -22.28 -0.75
CA LEU A 134 4.46 -21.64 -2.02
C LEU A 134 4.29 -20.13 -1.84
N VAL A 135 3.50 -19.72 -0.86
CA VAL A 135 3.24 -18.31 -0.57
C VAL A 135 4.54 -17.55 -0.29
N ALA A 136 5.42 -18.10 0.54
CA ALA A 136 6.71 -17.49 0.86
C ALA A 136 7.63 -17.37 -0.36
N LYS A 137 7.68 -18.39 -1.23
CA LYS A 137 8.47 -18.36 -2.47
C LYS A 137 7.93 -17.37 -3.48
N VAL A 138 6.61 -17.33 -3.67
CA VAL A 138 5.96 -16.33 -4.54
C VAL A 138 6.23 -14.93 -4.02
N LEU A 139 6.08 -14.68 -2.71
CA LEU A 139 6.37 -13.39 -2.11
C LEU A 139 7.81 -12.95 -2.38
N LYS A 140 8.77 -13.86 -2.22
CA LYS A 140 10.18 -13.57 -2.53
C LYS A 140 10.38 -13.14 -3.99
N ILE A 141 9.78 -13.86 -4.93
CA ILE A 141 9.90 -13.55 -6.37
C ILE A 141 9.32 -12.18 -6.70
N VAL A 142 8.15 -11.86 -6.14
CA VAL A 142 7.53 -10.55 -6.40
C VAL A 142 8.33 -9.44 -5.71
N LYS A 143 8.91 -9.70 -4.51
CA LYS A 143 9.79 -8.75 -3.82
C LYS A 143 11.11 -8.48 -4.53
N ASP A 144 11.65 -9.46 -5.27
CA ASP A 144 12.81 -9.25 -6.14
C ASP A 144 12.50 -8.27 -7.30
N ILE A 145 11.23 -7.97 -7.56
CA ILE A 145 10.78 -6.97 -8.55
C ILE A 145 10.43 -5.66 -7.84
N VAL A 146 9.60 -5.74 -6.79
CA VAL A 146 9.14 -4.58 -6.01
C VAL A 146 9.21 -4.90 -4.52
N GLU A 147 10.20 -4.33 -3.83
CA GLU A 147 10.51 -4.64 -2.42
C GLU A 147 9.31 -4.38 -1.48
N ALA A 148 8.53 -3.33 -1.76
CA ALA A 148 7.40 -2.88 -0.95
C ALA A 148 6.15 -3.80 -1.02
N VAL A 149 6.13 -4.80 -1.91
CA VAL A 149 4.97 -5.67 -2.12
C VAL A 149 4.72 -6.61 -0.93
N ILE A 150 3.45 -6.91 -0.66
CA ILE A 150 3.00 -7.86 0.36
C ILE A 150 2.13 -8.96 -0.24
N ALA A 151 1.83 -10.01 0.52
CA ALA A 151 1.04 -11.15 0.02
C ALA A 151 -0.40 -10.75 -0.36
N GLU A 152 -0.92 -9.69 0.25
CA GLU A 152 -2.23 -9.13 0.00
C GLU A 152 -2.33 -8.43 -1.36
N ASP A 153 -1.22 -8.06 -2.00
CA ASP A 153 -1.18 -7.39 -3.30
C ASP A 153 -1.51 -8.30 -4.48
N TYR A 154 -1.53 -9.62 -4.29
CA TYR A 154 -1.78 -10.58 -5.36
C TYR A 154 -2.66 -11.75 -4.89
N THR A 155 -3.09 -12.57 -5.84
CA THR A 155 -3.73 -13.86 -5.61
C THR A 155 -2.90 -14.97 -6.22
N ILE A 156 -2.93 -16.15 -5.60
CA ILE A 156 -2.37 -17.38 -6.12
C ILE A 156 -3.54 -18.31 -6.44
N THR A 157 -3.57 -18.85 -7.66
CA THR A 157 -4.49 -19.91 -8.05
C THR A 157 -3.74 -21.04 -8.73
N ASN A 158 -4.39 -22.20 -8.88
CA ASN A 158 -3.83 -23.34 -9.58
C ASN A 158 -4.87 -23.95 -10.53
N ASN A 159 -4.41 -24.68 -11.55
CA ASN A 159 -5.27 -25.36 -12.52
C ASN A 159 -5.48 -26.85 -12.22
N ALA A 160 -5.21 -27.32 -11.00
CA ALA A 160 -5.32 -28.73 -10.66
C ALA A 160 -6.79 -29.19 -10.76
N HIS A 161 -6.97 -30.44 -11.14
CA HIS A 161 -8.28 -31.08 -11.25
C HIS A 161 -8.37 -32.31 -10.35
N PRO A 162 -9.56 -32.69 -9.84
CA PRO A 162 -9.72 -33.87 -9.01
C PRO A 162 -9.15 -35.14 -9.67
N GLY A 163 -8.45 -35.97 -8.90
CA GLY A 163 -7.78 -37.15 -9.46
C GLY A 163 -6.71 -37.77 -8.56
N ASP A 164 -5.86 -38.60 -9.16
CA ASP A 164 -4.82 -39.37 -8.46
C ASP A 164 -3.49 -38.59 -8.31
N TYR A 165 -3.28 -37.97 -7.16
CA TYR A 165 -2.04 -37.29 -6.80
C TYR A 165 -1.13 -38.14 -5.91
N SER A 166 -1.32 -39.47 -5.84
CA SER A 166 -0.42 -40.37 -5.08
C SER A 166 1.02 -40.32 -5.60
N LYS A 167 1.18 -39.93 -6.87
CA LYS A 167 2.44 -39.57 -7.51
C LYS A 167 2.45 -38.08 -7.83
N GLN A 168 3.65 -37.56 -8.00
CA GLN A 168 3.88 -36.19 -8.40
C GLN A 168 3.20 -35.89 -9.74
N GLN A 169 2.34 -34.86 -9.77
CA GLN A 169 1.70 -34.33 -10.96
C GLN A 169 2.14 -32.90 -11.23
N GLU A 170 2.19 -32.50 -12.50
CA GLU A 170 2.41 -31.12 -12.90
C GLU A 170 1.12 -30.30 -12.75
N VAL A 171 1.23 -29.12 -12.16
CA VAL A 171 0.16 -28.12 -12.08
C VAL A 171 0.69 -26.76 -12.51
N ILE A 172 -0.15 -25.93 -13.10
CA ILE A 172 0.14 -24.53 -13.40
C ILE A 172 -0.35 -23.69 -12.23
N ILE A 173 0.57 -22.95 -11.62
CA ILE A 173 0.28 -21.94 -10.61
C ILE A 173 0.23 -20.58 -11.30
N LEU A 174 -0.83 -19.83 -11.06
CA LEU A 174 -1.03 -18.47 -11.57
C LEU A 174 -0.91 -17.48 -10.41
N VAL A 175 -0.09 -16.46 -10.59
CA VAL A 175 0.03 -15.32 -9.68
C VAL A 175 -0.52 -14.10 -10.40
N LYS A 176 -1.55 -13.47 -9.83
CA LYS A 176 -2.21 -12.30 -10.42
C LYS A 176 -2.19 -11.13 -9.44
N ALA A 177 -1.69 -9.97 -9.86
CA ALA A 177 -1.81 -8.74 -9.09
C ALA A 177 -3.29 -8.40 -8.87
N LYS A 178 -3.67 -8.02 -7.65
CA LYS A 178 -5.01 -7.50 -7.38
C LYS A 178 -5.17 -6.11 -7.97
N ASP A 179 -6.36 -5.79 -8.43
CA ASP A 179 -6.66 -4.45 -8.96
C ASP A 179 -6.43 -3.37 -7.90
N THR A 180 -6.61 -3.72 -6.63
CA THR A 180 -6.36 -2.88 -5.44
C THR A 180 -4.89 -2.75 -5.06
N SER A 181 -3.97 -3.51 -5.66
CA SER A 181 -2.54 -3.36 -5.35
C SER A 181 -2.04 -2.00 -5.77
N LYS A 182 -1.20 -1.38 -4.95
CA LYS A 182 -0.56 -0.09 -5.26
C LYS A 182 0.76 -0.25 -6.01
N TYR A 183 1.41 -1.41 -5.88
CA TYR A 183 2.80 -1.61 -6.26
C TYR A 183 2.98 -2.42 -7.55
N ILE A 184 2.04 -3.31 -7.86
CA ILE A 184 2.16 -4.27 -8.97
C ILE A 184 0.90 -4.32 -9.83
N SER A 185 1.08 -4.70 -11.09
CA SER A 185 0.01 -5.03 -12.04
C SER A 185 0.38 -6.29 -12.82
N GLY A 186 -0.57 -6.84 -13.59
CA GLY A 186 -0.30 -7.98 -14.46
C GLY A 186 -0.41 -9.34 -13.78
N LYS A 187 0.12 -10.37 -14.45
CA LYS A 187 0.07 -11.76 -13.99
C LYS A 187 1.19 -12.59 -14.61
N PHE A 188 1.66 -13.58 -13.89
CA PHE A 188 2.55 -14.60 -14.43
C PHE A 188 2.14 -15.99 -13.98
N ALA A 189 2.56 -17.00 -14.74
CA ALA A 189 2.30 -18.39 -14.42
C ALA A 189 3.60 -19.20 -14.44
N PHE A 190 3.66 -20.24 -13.63
CA PHE A 190 4.78 -21.16 -13.59
C PHE A 190 4.31 -22.59 -13.33
N LYS A 191 5.14 -23.55 -13.71
CA LYS A 191 4.93 -24.97 -13.44
C LYS A 191 5.31 -25.28 -11.99
N GLY A 192 4.41 -25.93 -11.29
CA GLY A 192 4.64 -26.56 -9.99
C GLY A 192 4.42 -28.07 -10.09
N TYR A 193 4.90 -28.80 -9.10
CA TYR A 193 4.67 -30.22 -8.97
C TYR A 193 4.00 -30.51 -7.65
N VAL A 194 2.93 -31.30 -7.66
CA VAL A 194 2.11 -31.58 -6.47
C VAL A 194 2.02 -33.08 -6.26
N LYS A 195 2.15 -33.51 -5.00
CA LYS A 195 1.91 -34.87 -4.55
C LYS A 195 0.99 -34.82 -3.33
N ALA A 196 -0.03 -35.67 -3.34
CA ALA A 196 -0.88 -35.87 -2.18
C ALA A 196 -0.27 -36.90 -1.23
N ILE A 197 -0.27 -36.56 0.05
CA ILE A 197 0.09 -37.44 1.16
C ILE A 197 -1.10 -37.58 2.10
N LYS A 198 -1.16 -38.69 2.82
CA LYS A 198 -2.22 -38.96 3.78
C LYS A 198 -1.96 -38.30 5.12
#